data_AF-A0A958QMC8-F1
#
_entry.id   AF-A0A958QMC8-F1
#
_cell.length_a   1.000
_cell.length_b   1.000
_cell.length_c   1.000
_cell.angle_alpha   90.00
_cell.angle_beta   90.00
_cell.angle_gamma   90.00
#
_symmetry.space_group_name_H-M   'P 1'
#
loop_
_entity.id
_entity.type
_entity.pdbx_description
1 polymer ?
#
loop_
_entity_poly.entity_id
_entity_poly.type
_entity_poly.pdbx_seq_one_letter_code
_entity_poly.pdbx_strand_id
1 'polypeptide(L)'
;MEIKCPICAKSIVADDINIQTGLAICRECNKGFSVILSQTVNKKKLGPIKGIKVYRTGHNTVVELAWFSAKAYGLLFFTVFWNAIIFGVVFGTEPKMYMTVFAILPLFGIAVAYLTLCHFVNKTKFIVERDFLILKHGPLPCGFKEKIPKYDINQVYVKEKVEQAEGRSGHKLAVISYSLEVLLKSGDRRSLITDSFYEKLLKIEQELEAALGITDTPVRGEPL
;
A
#
# COMPACT_ATOMS: atom_id res chain seq x y z
N MET A 1 -23.48 29.68 8.15
CA MET A 1 -22.69 28.54 7.64
C MET A 1 -21.44 28.46 8.49
N GLU A 2 -21.22 27.36 9.21
CA GLU A 2 -19.98 27.14 9.96
C GLU A 2 -18.97 26.44 9.06
N ILE A 3 -17.78 27.03 8.90
CA ILE A 3 -16.67 26.43 8.15
C ILE A 3 -15.87 25.55 9.13
N LYS A 4 -15.76 24.26 8.82
CA LYS A 4 -14.99 23.28 9.61
C LYS A 4 -13.65 23.01 8.93
N CYS A 5 -12.61 22.78 9.73
CA CYS A 5 -11.33 22.35 9.21
C CYS A 5 -11.44 20.95 8.56
N PRO A 6 -10.95 20.73 7.34
CA PRO A 6 -10.98 19.41 6.70
C PRO A 6 -10.08 18.38 7.39
N ILE A 7 -9.13 18.83 8.23
CA ILE A 7 -8.14 17.95 8.88
C ILE A 7 -8.61 17.49 10.28
N CYS A 8 -9.23 18.38 11.06
CA CYS A 8 -9.64 18.08 12.45
C CYS A 8 -11.14 18.26 12.73
N ALA A 9 -11.94 18.61 11.72
CA ALA A 9 -13.39 18.85 11.81
C ALA A 9 -13.84 19.93 12.82
N LYS A 10 -12.91 20.65 13.45
CA LYS A 10 -13.19 21.74 14.38
C LYS A 10 -13.64 22.99 13.63
N SER A 11 -14.57 23.74 14.22
CA SER A 11 -15.07 25.00 13.68
C SER A 11 -13.95 26.04 13.64
N ILE A 12 -13.86 26.76 12.52
CA ILE A 12 -12.88 27.84 12.36
C ILE A 12 -13.57 29.17 12.60
N VAL A 13 -12.88 30.02 13.35
CA VAL A 13 -13.35 31.38 13.66
C VAL A 13 -13.16 32.25 12.42
N ALA A 14 -14.10 33.17 12.17
CA ALA A 14 -14.07 34.02 10.99
C ALA A 14 -12.75 34.82 10.83
N ASP A 15 -12.11 35.21 11.93
CA ASP A 15 -10.85 35.95 11.93
C ASP A 15 -9.67 35.18 11.33
N ASP A 16 -9.74 33.84 11.33
CA ASP A 16 -8.68 32.99 10.79
C ASP A 16 -8.90 32.69 9.30
N ILE A 17 -9.86 33.38 8.64
CA ILE A 17 -10.21 33.23 7.24
C ILE A 17 -9.85 34.52 6.50
N ASN A 18 -8.83 34.45 5.66
CA ASN A 18 -8.51 35.53 4.74
C ASN A 18 -9.48 35.47 3.55
N ILE A 19 -10.48 36.35 3.55
CA ILE A 19 -11.53 36.42 2.53
C ILE A 19 -10.96 36.81 1.16
N GLN A 20 -9.88 37.60 1.12
CA GLN A 20 -9.26 38.06 -0.13
C GLN A 20 -8.49 36.95 -0.84
N THR A 21 -7.81 36.08 -0.09
CA THR A 21 -7.03 34.96 -0.65
C THR A 21 -7.77 33.62 -0.59
N GLY A 22 -8.89 33.55 0.13
CA GLY A 22 -9.63 32.32 0.36
C GLY A 22 -8.85 31.28 1.17
N LEU A 23 -7.90 31.70 2.01
CA LEU A 23 -7.09 30.84 2.88
C LEU A 23 -7.61 30.91 4.31
N ALA A 24 -7.78 29.76 4.95
CA ALA A 24 -8.09 29.63 6.36
C ALA A 24 -6.96 28.94 7.12
N ILE A 25 -6.72 29.36 8.37
CA ILE A 25 -5.77 28.72 9.27
C ILE A 25 -6.53 28.03 10.39
N CYS A 26 -6.29 26.74 10.60
CA CYS A 26 -6.82 26.05 11.77
C CYS A 26 -5.85 26.19 12.95
N ARG A 27 -6.27 26.85 14.03
CA ARG A 27 -5.46 27.00 15.26
C ARG A 27 -5.07 25.68 15.92
N GLU A 28 -5.92 24.66 15.80
CA GLU A 28 -5.67 23.34 16.40
C GLU A 28 -4.60 22.55 15.63
N CYS A 29 -4.61 22.67 14.31
CA CYS A 29 -3.69 21.94 13.42
C CYS A 29 -2.47 22.78 13.04
N ASN A 30 -2.50 24.09 13.32
CA ASN A 30 -1.55 25.11 12.89
C ASN A 30 -1.19 25.02 11.40
N LYS A 31 -2.18 24.68 10.56
CA LYS A 31 -2.04 24.51 9.11
C LYS A 31 -3.00 25.44 8.38
N GLY A 32 -2.48 26.11 7.36
CA GLY A 32 -3.28 26.84 6.37
C GLY A 32 -3.87 25.87 5.34
N PHE A 33 -5.11 26.09 4.95
CA PHE A 33 -5.76 25.41 3.83
C PHE A 33 -6.66 26.39 3.11
N SER A 34 -6.87 26.22 1.81
CA SER A 34 -7.76 27.12 1.07
C SER A 34 -9.21 26.69 1.28
N VAL A 35 -10.05 27.63 1.73
CA VAL A 35 -11.50 27.49 1.85
C VAL A 35 -12.15 27.32 0.48
N ILE A 36 -11.55 27.91 -0.56
CA ILE A 36 -11.99 27.77 -1.95
C ILE A 36 -11.66 26.36 -2.48
N LEU A 37 -10.53 25.76 -2.05
CA LEU A 37 -10.13 24.38 -2.41
C LEU A 37 -10.73 23.30 -1.50
N SER A 38 -11.53 23.67 -0.47
CA SER A 38 -12.27 22.67 0.29
C SER A 38 -13.43 22.04 -0.51
N GLN A 39 -13.69 22.55 -1.72
CA GLN A 39 -14.46 21.84 -2.73
C GLN A 39 -13.55 20.81 -3.39
N THR A 40 -13.64 19.56 -2.92
CA THR A 40 -13.18 18.34 -3.61
C THR A 40 -11.83 18.50 -4.32
N VAL A 41 -10.73 18.09 -3.68
CA VAL A 41 -9.57 17.68 -4.48
C VAL A 41 -10.07 16.56 -5.37
N ASN A 42 -10.48 16.91 -6.59
CA ASN A 42 -11.13 15.99 -7.50
C ASN A 42 -9.99 15.12 -8.03
N LYS A 43 -9.68 14.07 -7.28
CA LYS A 43 -8.60 13.12 -7.59
C LYS A 43 -8.76 12.77 -9.06
N LYS A 44 -7.70 12.98 -9.85
CA LYS A 44 -7.70 12.70 -11.29
C LYS A 44 -8.24 11.28 -11.49
N LYS A 45 -9.39 11.13 -12.15
CA LYS A 45 -9.91 9.81 -12.49
C LYS A 45 -8.92 9.11 -13.41
N LEU A 46 -8.32 8.04 -12.92
CA LEU A 46 -7.30 7.31 -13.68
C LEU A 46 -7.98 6.28 -14.60
N GLY A 47 -7.48 6.20 -15.82
CA GLY A 47 -7.86 5.15 -16.77
C GLY A 47 -7.35 3.76 -16.35
N PRO A 48 -7.50 2.73 -17.21
CA PRO A 48 -6.93 1.42 -16.95
C PRO A 48 -5.40 1.49 -16.90
N ILE A 49 -4.81 1.00 -15.80
CA ILE A 49 -3.35 0.94 -15.60
C ILE A 49 -2.87 -0.50 -15.79
N LYS A 50 -1.71 -0.68 -16.42
CA LYS A 50 -1.08 -2.01 -16.58
C LYS A 50 -0.86 -2.67 -15.21
N GLY A 51 -1.21 -3.96 -15.11
CA GLY A 51 -1.01 -4.75 -13.89
C GLY A 51 -2.14 -4.67 -12.86
N ILE A 52 -3.21 -3.91 -13.14
CA ILE A 52 -4.49 -3.96 -12.44
C ILE A 52 -5.51 -4.60 -13.37
N LYS A 53 -6.22 -5.63 -12.90
CA LYS A 53 -7.37 -6.21 -13.61
C LYS A 53 -8.60 -6.06 -12.73
N VAL A 54 -9.62 -5.39 -13.26
CA VAL A 54 -10.93 -5.26 -12.60
C VAL A 54 -11.94 -6.08 -13.38
N TYR A 55 -12.64 -6.98 -12.71
CA TYR A 55 -13.70 -7.78 -13.30
C TYR A 55 -14.81 -8.03 -12.30
N ARG A 56 -16.04 -8.21 -12.81
CA ARG A 56 -17.21 -8.52 -11.99
C ARG A 56 -17.52 -10.01 -12.12
N THR A 57 -17.65 -10.68 -10.98
CA THR A 57 -18.02 -12.10 -10.91
C THR A 57 -19.35 -12.21 -10.17
N GLY A 58 -20.45 -12.35 -10.90
CA GLY A 58 -21.79 -12.31 -10.33
C GLY A 58 -22.09 -10.97 -9.66
N HIS A 59 -22.28 -10.98 -8.33
CA HIS A 59 -22.47 -9.77 -7.52
C HIS A 59 -21.18 -9.19 -6.93
N ASN A 60 -20.04 -9.85 -7.13
CA ASN A 60 -18.78 -9.47 -6.51
C ASN A 60 -17.92 -8.68 -7.49
N THR A 61 -17.32 -7.59 -7.03
CA THR A 61 -16.30 -6.87 -7.79
C THR A 61 -14.92 -7.34 -7.34
N VAL A 62 -14.08 -7.78 -8.29
CA VAL A 62 -12.74 -8.28 -8.01
C VAL A 62 -11.70 -7.36 -8.63
N VAL A 63 -10.82 -6.83 -7.80
CA VAL A 63 -9.63 -6.07 -8.22
C VAL A 63 -8.40 -6.93 -7.99
N GLU A 64 -7.71 -7.30 -9.07
CA GLU A 64 -6.56 -8.21 -9.06
C GLU A 64 -5.27 -7.47 -9.43
N LEU A 65 -4.22 -7.71 -8.65
CA LEU A 65 -2.92 -7.07 -8.74
C LEU A 65 -1.80 -8.12 -8.78
N ALA A 66 -0.97 -8.08 -9.82
CA ALA A 66 0.22 -8.92 -9.84
C ALA A 66 1.28 -8.38 -8.86
N TRP A 67 1.95 -9.29 -8.14
CA TRP A 67 3.14 -8.98 -7.33
C TRP A 67 4.37 -8.74 -8.19
N PHE A 68 4.33 -9.19 -9.44
CA PHE A 68 5.43 -9.13 -10.37
C PHE A 68 5.98 -7.71 -10.51
N SER A 69 7.27 -7.59 -10.30
CA SER A 69 8.06 -6.36 -10.43
C SER A 69 9.36 -6.70 -11.17
N ALA A 70 9.93 -5.75 -11.91
CA ALA A 70 11.21 -5.95 -12.61
C ALA A 70 12.35 -6.36 -11.65
N LYS A 71 12.28 -5.94 -10.38
CA LYS A 71 13.21 -6.35 -9.31
C LYS A 71 13.23 -7.87 -9.08
N ALA A 72 12.16 -8.58 -9.42
CA ALA A 72 12.06 -10.03 -9.27
C ALA A 72 13.08 -10.79 -10.15
N TYR A 73 13.48 -10.24 -11.30
CA TYR A 73 14.54 -10.85 -12.12
C TYR A 73 15.91 -10.78 -11.46
N GLY A 74 16.23 -9.66 -10.81
CA GLY A 74 17.46 -9.53 -10.03
C GLY A 74 17.49 -10.52 -8.86
N LEU A 75 16.36 -10.67 -8.17
CA LEU A 75 16.21 -11.64 -7.08
C LEU A 75 16.32 -13.08 -7.59
N LEU A 76 15.76 -13.39 -8.76
CA LEU A 76 15.87 -14.70 -9.41
C LEU A 76 17.33 -15.05 -9.70
N PHE A 77 18.08 -14.14 -10.33
CA PHE A 77 19.50 -14.36 -10.59
C PHE A 77 20.28 -14.62 -9.30
N PHE A 78 20.10 -13.76 -8.30
CA PHE A 78 20.74 -13.91 -6.99
C PHE A 78 20.42 -15.27 -6.38
N THR A 79 19.16 -15.69 -6.43
CA THR A 79 18.72 -16.92 -5.79
C THR A 79 19.25 -18.16 -6.49
N VAL A 80 19.23 -18.19 -7.82
CA VAL A 80 19.78 -19.32 -8.59
C VAL A 80 21.28 -19.44 -8.35
N PHE A 81 22.00 -18.32 -8.45
CA PHE A 81 23.44 -18.28 -8.23
C PHE A 81 23.82 -18.71 -6.79
N TRP A 82 23.13 -18.15 -5.79
CA TRP A 82 23.38 -18.45 -4.38
C TRP A 82 23.11 -19.93 -4.05
N ASN A 83 21.97 -20.48 -4.50
CA ASN A 83 21.66 -21.89 -4.27
C ASN A 83 22.65 -22.81 -4.99
N ALA A 84 23.11 -22.47 -6.20
CA ALA A 84 24.10 -23.27 -6.93
C ALA A 84 25.43 -23.41 -6.17
N ILE A 85 25.93 -22.32 -5.58
CA ILE A 85 27.16 -22.34 -4.75
C ILE A 85 26.95 -23.23 -3.52
N ILE A 86 25.84 -23.01 -2.80
CA ILE A 86 25.56 -23.75 -1.57
C ILE A 86 25.43 -25.24 -1.85
N PHE A 87 24.64 -25.64 -2.86
CA PHE A 87 24.51 -27.05 -3.22
C PHE A 87 25.84 -27.65 -3.72
N GLY A 88 26.64 -26.90 -4.49
CA GLY A 88 27.98 -27.34 -4.90
C GLY A 88 28.90 -27.66 -3.73
N VAL A 89 28.90 -26.82 -2.69
CA VAL A 89 29.67 -27.05 -1.46
C VAL A 89 29.11 -28.23 -0.67
N VAL A 90 27.78 -28.33 -0.53
CA VAL A 90 27.11 -29.41 0.22
C VAL A 90 27.46 -30.79 -0.35
N PHE A 91 27.42 -30.93 -1.68
CA PHE A 91 27.67 -32.20 -2.35
C PHE A 91 29.15 -32.47 -2.65
N GLY A 92 30.01 -31.45 -2.61
CA GLY A 92 31.43 -31.54 -2.98
C GLY A 92 32.42 -31.58 -1.81
N THR A 93 31.97 -31.46 -0.56
CA THR A 93 32.85 -31.40 0.62
C THR A 93 32.57 -32.48 1.66
N GLU A 94 33.56 -32.81 2.49
CA GLU A 94 33.39 -33.81 3.53
C GLU A 94 32.39 -33.36 4.62
N PRO A 95 31.55 -34.28 5.15
CA PRO A 95 30.41 -33.93 6.03
C PRO A 95 30.77 -33.15 7.30
N LYS A 96 32.01 -33.29 7.80
CA LYS A 96 32.45 -32.75 9.10
C LYS A 96 32.61 -31.22 9.11
N MET A 97 32.90 -30.58 7.98
CA MET A 97 32.98 -29.11 7.89
C MET A 97 31.61 -28.43 7.64
N TYR A 98 30.62 -29.18 7.17
CA TYR A 98 29.31 -28.65 6.76
C TYR A 98 28.34 -28.42 7.94
N MET A 99 28.39 -29.25 8.99
CA MET A 99 27.26 -29.38 9.93
C MET A 99 26.96 -28.19 10.85
N THR A 100 27.90 -27.28 11.15
CA THR A 100 27.68 -26.25 12.20
C THR A 100 27.49 -24.83 11.65
N VAL A 101 28.13 -24.47 10.52
CA VAL A 101 28.09 -23.11 9.95
C VAL A 101 27.23 -23.04 8.68
N PHE A 102 27.10 -24.17 7.96
CA PHE A 102 26.41 -24.22 6.66
C PHE A 102 25.01 -24.84 6.71
N ALA A 103 24.47 -25.22 7.88
CA ALA A 103 23.10 -25.76 7.94
C ALA A 103 22.00 -24.71 7.70
N ILE A 104 22.26 -23.44 8.05
CA ILE A 104 21.27 -22.35 7.97
C ILE A 104 21.27 -21.68 6.58
N LEU A 105 22.41 -21.62 5.91
CA LEU A 105 22.57 -20.96 4.60
C LEU A 105 21.72 -21.58 3.46
N PRO A 106 21.57 -22.92 3.36
CA PRO A 106 20.65 -23.56 2.43
C PRO A 106 19.18 -23.22 2.72
N LEU A 107 18.78 -23.22 3.99
CA LEU A 107 17.41 -22.86 4.38
C LEU A 107 17.08 -21.43 3.99
N PHE A 108 18.03 -20.51 4.16
CA PHE A 108 17.90 -19.14 3.68
C PHE A 108 17.77 -19.08 2.15
N GLY A 109 18.62 -19.80 1.42
CA GLY A 109 18.55 -19.88 -0.04
C GLY A 109 17.21 -20.40 -0.56
N ILE A 110 16.66 -21.43 0.09
CA ILE A 110 15.33 -21.99 -0.20
C ILE A 110 14.22 -21.00 0.14
N ALA A 111 14.32 -20.31 1.28
CA ALA A 111 13.33 -19.29 1.67
C ALA A 111 13.29 -18.13 0.65
N VAL A 112 14.45 -17.63 0.22
CA VAL A 112 14.52 -16.58 -0.81
C VAL A 112 14.02 -17.10 -2.16
N ALA A 113 14.26 -18.37 -2.51
CA ALA A 113 13.69 -19.00 -3.70
C ALA A 113 12.18 -19.06 -3.67
N TYR A 114 11.61 -19.47 -2.53
CA TYR A 114 10.18 -19.48 -2.33
C TYR A 114 9.57 -18.07 -2.47
N LEU A 115 10.17 -17.06 -1.82
CA LEU A 115 9.72 -15.67 -1.93
C LEU A 115 9.83 -15.13 -3.36
N THR A 116 10.90 -15.49 -4.08
CA THR A 116 11.08 -15.16 -5.49
C THR A 116 9.93 -15.74 -6.31
N LEU A 117 9.63 -17.03 -6.14
CA LEU A 117 8.53 -17.68 -6.84
C LEU A 117 7.18 -17.04 -6.49
N CYS A 118 6.93 -16.68 -5.22
CA CYS A 118 5.75 -15.91 -4.82
C CYS A 118 5.67 -14.61 -5.63
N HIS A 119 6.75 -13.84 -5.79
CA HIS A 119 6.71 -12.60 -6.57
C HIS A 119 6.36 -12.77 -8.05
N PHE A 120 6.74 -13.89 -8.67
CA PHE A 120 6.39 -14.17 -10.07
C PHE A 120 4.94 -14.62 -10.25
N VAL A 121 4.45 -15.46 -9.34
CA VAL A 121 3.16 -16.15 -9.53
C VAL A 121 2.02 -15.49 -8.77
N ASN A 122 2.30 -14.93 -7.59
CA ASN A 122 1.25 -14.42 -6.71
C ASN A 122 0.63 -13.12 -7.20
N LYS A 123 -0.62 -13.00 -6.78
CA LYS A 123 -1.48 -11.87 -7.02
C LYS A 123 -2.23 -11.55 -5.74
N THR A 124 -2.44 -10.27 -5.51
CA THR A 124 -3.37 -9.76 -4.51
C THR A 124 -4.73 -9.58 -5.16
N LYS A 125 -5.77 -10.16 -4.56
CA LYS A 125 -7.17 -9.98 -4.98
C LYS A 125 -7.93 -9.29 -3.86
N PHE A 126 -8.52 -8.15 -4.19
CA PHE A 126 -9.57 -7.54 -3.39
C PHE A 126 -10.91 -7.98 -3.94
N ILE A 127 -11.70 -8.65 -3.11
CA ILE A 127 -13.02 -9.13 -3.47
C ILE A 127 -14.02 -8.33 -2.64
N VAL A 128 -14.77 -7.48 -3.31
CA VAL A 128 -15.87 -6.72 -2.70
C VAL A 128 -17.13 -7.56 -2.85
N GLU A 129 -17.55 -8.16 -1.75
CA GLU A 129 -18.84 -8.86 -1.62
C GLU A 129 -19.89 -7.88 -1.06
N ARG A 130 -21.14 -8.35 -0.87
CA ARG A 130 -22.23 -7.52 -0.34
C ARG A 130 -21.90 -6.93 1.04
N ASP A 131 -21.37 -7.76 1.93
CA ASP A 131 -21.17 -7.40 3.35
C ASP A 131 -19.70 -7.31 3.76
N PHE A 132 -18.77 -7.71 2.90
CA PHE A 132 -17.36 -7.81 3.25
C PHE A 132 -16.43 -7.36 2.12
N LEU A 133 -15.33 -6.72 2.51
CA LEU A 133 -14.12 -6.58 1.71
C LEU A 133 -13.15 -7.70 2.09
N ILE A 134 -12.77 -8.53 1.13
CA ILE A 134 -11.88 -9.67 1.36
C ILE A 134 -10.58 -9.46 0.60
N LEU A 135 -9.47 -9.52 1.33
CA LEU A 135 -8.11 -9.49 0.82
C LEU A 135 -7.57 -10.93 0.77
N LYS A 136 -7.17 -11.38 -0.42
CA LYS A 136 -6.54 -12.70 -0.61
C LYS A 136 -5.28 -12.59 -1.44
N HIS A 137 -4.24 -13.30 -1.01
CA HIS A 137 -3.03 -13.55 -1.81
C HIS A 137 -3.06 -14.99 -2.31
N GLY A 138 -2.65 -15.20 -3.56
CA GLY A 138 -2.54 -16.52 -4.16
C GLY A 138 -2.01 -16.46 -5.58
N PRO A 139 -1.72 -17.60 -6.23
CA PRO A 139 -2.11 -18.96 -5.82
C PRO A 139 -1.21 -19.62 -4.77
N LEU A 140 0.04 -19.19 -4.59
CA LEU A 140 0.93 -19.75 -3.57
C LEU A 140 0.61 -19.15 -2.18
N PRO A 141 0.76 -19.92 -1.10
CA PRO A 141 0.51 -19.44 0.25
C PRO A 141 1.61 -18.47 0.69
N CYS A 142 1.46 -17.20 0.33
CA CYS A 142 2.37 -16.13 0.74
C CYS A 142 1.54 -14.92 1.19
N GLY A 143 1.61 -14.59 2.47
CA GLY A 143 0.81 -13.54 3.10
C GLY A 143 -0.46 -14.03 3.77
N PHE A 144 -1.17 -13.11 4.42
CA PHE A 144 -2.38 -13.39 5.20
C PHE A 144 -3.66 -13.14 4.40
N LYS A 145 -4.73 -13.84 4.75
CA LYS A 145 -6.07 -13.54 4.27
C LYS A 145 -6.71 -12.60 5.28
N GLU A 146 -7.27 -11.51 4.81
CA GLU A 146 -7.98 -10.56 5.67
C GLU A 146 -9.41 -10.39 5.18
N LYS A 147 -10.34 -10.28 6.12
CA LYS A 147 -11.77 -10.09 5.86
C LYS A 147 -12.25 -8.94 6.74
N ILE A 148 -12.69 -7.86 6.11
CA ILE A 148 -13.12 -6.63 6.76
C ILE A 148 -14.62 -6.44 6.48
N PRO A 149 -15.48 -6.31 7.50
CA PRO A 149 -16.90 -6.02 7.27
C PRO A 149 -17.10 -4.67 6.61
N LYS A 150 -17.91 -4.62 5.55
CA LYS A 150 -18.16 -3.40 4.78
C LYS A 150 -18.74 -2.28 5.64
N TYR A 151 -19.61 -2.61 6.60
CA TYR A 151 -20.22 -1.62 7.50
C TYR A 151 -19.21 -0.95 8.44
N ASP A 152 -18.05 -1.57 8.66
CA ASP A 152 -16.99 -1.06 9.53
C ASP A 152 -16.00 -0.16 8.76
N ILE A 153 -16.01 -0.22 7.43
CA ILE A 153 -15.16 0.61 6.58
C ILE A 153 -15.73 2.03 6.56
N ASN A 154 -14.91 3.00 6.99
CA ASN A 154 -15.22 4.41 6.86
C ASN A 154 -14.69 4.97 5.55
N GLN A 155 -13.40 4.72 5.25
CA GLN A 155 -12.76 5.23 4.04
C GLN A 155 -11.58 4.35 3.61
N VAL A 156 -11.31 4.31 2.30
CA VAL A 156 -10.09 3.72 1.73
C VAL A 156 -9.26 4.87 1.19
N TYR A 157 -7.97 4.94 1.52
CA TYR A 157 -7.14 6.07 1.10
C TYR A 157 -5.68 5.68 0.85
N VAL A 158 -5.01 6.46 0.01
CA VAL A 158 -3.55 6.33 -0.21
C VAL A 158 -2.81 7.23 0.76
N LYS A 159 -1.92 6.64 1.55
CA LYS A 159 -1.07 7.37 2.49
C LYS A 159 0.35 7.48 1.97
N GLU A 160 0.90 8.67 2.09
CA GLU A 160 2.31 8.93 1.87
C GLU A 160 3.11 8.58 3.15
N LYS A 161 4.13 7.75 2.99
CA LYS A 161 5.10 7.39 4.03
C LYS A 161 6.44 8.01 3.65
N VAL A 162 6.87 8.99 4.44
CA VAL A 162 8.19 9.61 4.29
C VAL A 162 9.15 8.91 5.24
N GLU A 163 10.02 8.08 4.68
CA GLU A 163 11.10 7.42 5.43
C GLU A 163 12.38 8.25 5.31
N GLN A 164 13.06 8.49 6.43
CA GLN A 164 14.38 9.10 6.41
C GLN A 164 15.42 8.01 6.25
N ALA A 165 16.04 7.93 5.07
CA ALA A 165 17.15 7.04 4.81
C ALA A 165 18.47 7.80 4.99
N GLU A 166 19.46 7.15 5.60
CA GLU A 166 20.81 7.70 5.71
C GLU A 166 21.59 7.39 4.43
N GLY A 167 21.98 8.43 3.70
CA GLY A 167 22.79 8.28 2.50
C GLY A 167 24.23 7.86 2.80
N ARG A 168 24.93 7.32 1.81
CA ARG A 168 26.34 6.88 1.92
C ARG A 168 27.33 7.98 2.36
N SER A 169 26.93 9.24 2.32
CA SER A 169 27.71 10.43 2.70
C SER A 169 27.20 11.13 3.97
N GLY A 170 26.32 10.50 4.75
CA GLY A 170 25.74 11.08 5.97
C GLY A 170 24.64 12.13 5.72
N HIS A 171 24.30 12.41 4.46
CA HIS A 171 23.13 13.23 4.13
C HIS A 171 21.84 12.43 4.29
N LYS A 172 20.87 13.02 5.00
CA LYS A 172 19.52 12.47 5.15
C LYS A 172 18.78 12.58 3.82
N LEU A 173 18.44 11.44 3.23
CA LEU A 173 17.61 11.36 2.04
C LEU A 173 16.17 11.03 2.46
N ALA A 174 15.21 11.85 2.06
CA ALA A 174 13.80 11.50 2.23
C ALA A 174 13.39 10.52 1.12
N VAL A 175 13.03 9.29 1.49
CA VAL A 175 12.46 8.29 0.60
C VAL A 175 10.95 8.29 0.78
N ILE A 176 10.24 8.65 -0.28
CA ILE A 176 8.78 8.66 -0.28
C ILE A 176 8.28 7.31 -0.78
N SER A 177 7.52 6.61 0.06
CA SER A 177 6.77 5.42 -0.32
C SER A 177 5.27 5.66 -0.12
N TYR A 178 4.43 4.88 -0.82
CA TYR A 178 2.98 5.00 -0.70
C TYR A 178 2.38 3.67 -0.23
N SER A 179 1.34 3.76 0.59
CA SER A 179 0.59 2.60 1.07
C SER A 179 -0.91 2.84 0.99
N LEU A 180 -1.66 1.81 0.58
CA LEU A 180 -3.11 1.83 0.62
C LEU A 180 -3.57 1.39 2.01
N GLU A 181 -4.32 2.25 2.69
CA GLU A 181 -4.86 2.00 4.03
C GLU A 181 -6.39 2.06 4.02
N VAL A 182 -7.00 1.33 4.95
CA VAL A 182 -8.43 1.39 5.27
C VAL A 182 -8.56 2.04 6.63
N LEU A 183 -9.41 3.06 6.71
CA LEU A 183 -9.87 3.66 7.95
C LEU A 183 -11.18 2.98 8.37
N LEU A 184 -11.19 2.38 9.55
CA LEU A 184 -12.38 1.79 10.15
C LEU A 184 -13.18 2.85 10.92
N LYS A 185 -14.48 2.60 11.13
CA LYS A 185 -15.35 3.48 11.93
C LYS A 185 -14.92 3.55 13.40
N SER A 186 -14.22 2.54 13.91
CA SER A 186 -13.57 2.58 15.23
C SER A 186 -12.46 3.61 15.33
N GLY A 187 -11.96 4.14 14.20
CA GLY A 187 -10.76 4.97 14.11
C GLY A 187 -9.47 4.17 13.87
N ASP A 188 -9.54 2.83 13.90
CA ASP A 188 -8.41 1.97 13.58
C ASP A 188 -8.03 2.03 12.11
N ARG A 189 -6.74 1.88 11.81
CA ARG A 189 -6.20 1.91 10.45
C ARG A 189 -5.56 0.58 10.11
N ARG A 190 -5.85 0.05 8.92
CA ARG A 190 -5.25 -1.20 8.43
C ARG A 190 -4.59 -1.01 7.08
N SER A 191 -3.35 -1.47 6.92
CA SER A 191 -2.65 -1.40 5.65
C SER A 191 -3.03 -2.60 4.78
N LEU A 192 -3.55 -2.32 3.59
CA LEU A 192 -3.92 -3.34 2.60
C LEU A 192 -2.74 -3.69 1.70
N ILE A 193 -2.04 -2.66 1.22
CA ILE A 193 -0.86 -2.79 0.35
C ILE A 193 0.16 -1.75 0.80
N THR A 194 1.41 -2.18 0.92
CA THR A 194 2.55 -1.29 1.17
C THR A 194 3.47 -1.30 -0.05
N ASP A 195 4.16 -0.17 -0.26
CA ASP A 195 5.24 -0.01 -1.25
C ASP A 195 4.81 -0.27 -2.70
N SER A 196 3.96 0.63 -3.20
CA SER A 196 3.55 0.64 -4.60
C SER A 196 3.52 2.07 -5.14
N PHE A 197 3.53 2.19 -6.47
CA PHE A 197 3.42 3.49 -7.14
C PHE A 197 2.10 4.18 -6.81
N TYR A 198 2.17 5.50 -6.57
CA TYR A 198 1.02 6.34 -6.23
C TYR A 198 -0.15 6.15 -7.20
N GLU A 199 0.09 6.28 -8.51
CA GLU A 199 -0.97 6.13 -9.52
C GLU A 199 -1.65 4.77 -9.48
N LYS A 200 -0.88 3.70 -9.22
CA LYS A 200 -1.41 2.34 -9.10
C LYS A 200 -2.31 2.25 -7.87
N LEU A 201 -1.89 2.81 -6.73
CA LEU A 201 -2.68 2.80 -5.50
C LEU A 201 -3.93 3.67 -5.60
N LEU A 202 -3.82 4.86 -6.18
CA LEU A 202 -4.94 5.78 -6.42
C LEU A 202 -6.00 5.13 -7.33
N LYS A 203 -5.56 4.37 -8.35
CA LYS A 203 -6.50 3.61 -9.19
C LYS A 203 -7.23 2.52 -8.41
N ILE A 204 -6.54 1.83 -7.50
CA ILE A 204 -7.15 0.80 -6.65
C ILE A 204 -8.15 1.43 -5.70
N GLU A 205 -7.80 2.53 -5.05
CA GLU A 205 -8.67 3.32 -4.20
C GLU A 205 -9.98 3.66 -4.93
N GLN A 206 -9.90 4.31 -6.10
CA GLN A 206 -11.07 4.67 -6.90
C GLN A 206 -11.97 3.46 -7.24
N GLU A 207 -11.38 2.33 -7.59
CA GLU A 207 -12.14 1.11 -7.93
C GLU A 207 -12.77 0.45 -6.68
N LEU A 208 -12.08 0.48 -5.54
CA LEU A 208 -12.59 -0.04 -4.28
C LEU A 208 -13.71 0.85 -3.73
N GLU A 209 -13.55 2.17 -3.73
CA GLU A 209 -14.58 3.12 -3.31
C GLU A 209 -15.83 3.01 -4.18
N ALA A 210 -15.66 2.94 -5.52
CA ALA A 210 -16.76 2.73 -6.44
C ALA A 210 -17.48 1.40 -6.21
N ALA A 211 -16.75 0.33 -5.90
CA ALA A 211 -17.33 -0.99 -5.59
C ALA A 211 -18.00 -1.03 -4.21
N LEU A 212 -17.47 -0.32 -3.23
CA LEU A 212 -18.02 -0.22 -1.88
C LEU A 212 -19.18 0.78 -1.81
N GLY A 213 -19.31 1.69 -2.77
CA GLY A 213 -20.31 2.77 -2.74
C GLY A 213 -20.00 3.81 -1.68
N ILE A 214 -18.71 4.07 -1.43
CA ILE A 214 -18.23 5.08 -0.50
C ILE A 214 -17.93 6.35 -1.30
N THR A 215 -18.29 7.50 -0.74
CA THR A 215 -17.95 8.81 -1.32
C THR A 215 -16.59 9.24 -0.79
N ASP A 216 -15.66 9.57 -1.70
CA ASP A 216 -14.32 10.02 -1.35
C ASP A 216 -14.35 11.25 -0.42
N THR A 217 -13.63 11.14 0.68
CA THR A 217 -13.45 12.22 1.66
C THR A 217 -11.97 12.36 1.99
N PRO A 218 -11.45 13.60 2.10
CA PRO A 218 -10.04 13.82 2.33
C PRO A 218 -9.62 13.26 3.71
N VAL A 219 -8.70 12.29 3.74
CA VAL A 219 -8.14 11.75 4.98
C VAL A 219 -6.77 12.35 5.29
N ARG A 220 -6.51 12.60 6.58
CA ARG A 220 -5.20 13.06 7.07
C ARG A 220 -4.10 12.04 6.73
N GLY A 221 -3.17 12.44 5.86
CA GLY A 221 -2.03 11.63 5.42
C GLY A 221 -2.07 11.28 3.93
N GLU A 222 -3.13 11.67 3.23
CA GLU A 222 -3.18 11.63 1.77
C GLU A 222 -2.24 12.68 1.16
N PRO A 223 -1.52 12.33 0.08
CA PRO A 223 -0.80 13.31 -0.72
C PRO A 223 -1.81 14.25 -1.39
N LEU A 224 -1.55 15.56 -1.30
CA LEU A 224 -2.39 16.64 -1.87
C LEU A 224 -2.26 16.74 -3.39
#